data_AF-A0A7S1QEJ8-F1
#
_entry.id   AF-A0A7S1QEJ8-F1
#
_cell.length_a   1.000
_cell.length_b   1.000
_cell.length_c   1.000
_cell.angle_alpha   90.00
_cell.angle_beta   90.00
_cell.angle_gamma   90.00
#
_symmetry.space_group_name_H-M   'P 1'
#
loop_
_entity.id
_entity.type
_entity.pdbx_description
1 polymer ?
#
loop_
_entity_poly.entity_id
_entity_poly.type
_entity_poly.pdbx_seq_one_letter_code
_entity_poly.pdbx_strand_id
1 'polypeptide(L)'
;TKAEKSHLTVPCDCLILSGSAIVNEATLTGESVPQMKDALSVASDGSMQVDAFGKHKIHALFSGTSLIQVTPSQKSIGNNAAKGEEGVMSPPDSGIVCYVLRTGFNSSQGELMRMIEFSTEDVSSDKIETCCQLLFLLCFALVAAGYVL
;
A
#
# COMPACT_ATOMS: atom_id res chain seq x y z
N THR A 1 0.68 -0.90 -30.94
CA THR A 1 1.71 -0.05 -30.31
C THR A 1 1.87 -0.54 -28.89
N LYS A 2 2.99 -1.23 -28.63
CA LYS A 2 3.26 -1.98 -27.40
C LYS A 2 3.56 -0.97 -26.31
N ALA A 3 2.55 -0.55 -25.55
CA ALA A 3 2.75 0.28 -24.38
C ALA A 3 3.68 -0.49 -23.43
N GLU A 4 4.83 0.12 -23.16
CA GLU A 4 5.69 -0.18 -22.03
C GLU A 4 4.78 -0.46 -20.82
N LYS A 5 4.86 -1.67 -20.24
CA LYS A 5 4.14 -2.02 -19.02
C LYS A 5 4.75 -1.18 -17.89
N SER A 6 4.43 0.11 -17.85
CA SER A 6 4.62 0.92 -16.66
C SER A 6 3.87 0.19 -15.56
N HIS A 7 4.62 -0.28 -14.57
CA HIS A 7 4.07 -0.99 -13.43
C HIS A 7 3.19 0.00 -12.66
N LEU A 8 1.89 0.02 -12.99
CA LEU A 8 0.95 0.99 -12.46
C LEU A 8 0.63 0.59 -11.04
N THR A 9 1.22 1.28 -10.07
CA THR A 9 0.99 1.00 -8.65
C THR A 9 -0.19 1.82 -8.15
N VAL A 10 -1.02 1.21 -7.31
CA VAL A 10 -2.11 1.93 -6.65
C VAL A 10 -1.52 2.89 -5.61
N PRO A 11 -1.85 4.21 -5.65
CA PRO A 11 -1.23 5.20 -4.76
C PRO A 11 -1.84 5.23 -3.36
N CYS A 12 -3.14 4.98 -3.22
CA CYS A 12 -3.89 5.02 -1.97
C CYS A 12 -4.50 3.67 -1.60
N ASP A 13 -5.00 3.56 -0.37
CA ASP A 13 -6.02 2.57 -0.07
C ASP A 13 -7.36 3.15 -0.50
N CYS A 14 -8.06 2.50 -1.43
CA CYS A 14 -9.24 3.05 -2.08
C CYS A 14 -10.29 1.95 -2.36
N LEU A 15 -11.57 2.22 -2.13
CA LEU A 15 -12.70 1.32 -2.37
C LEU A 15 -13.23 1.47 -3.80
N ILE A 16 -13.49 0.38 -4.51
CA ILE A 16 -14.02 0.42 -5.88
C ILE A 16 -15.52 0.73 -5.85
N LEU A 17 -15.93 1.83 -6.48
CA LEU A 17 -17.33 2.23 -6.60
C LEU A 17 -17.96 1.73 -7.90
N SER A 18 -17.18 1.66 -8.98
CA SER A 18 -17.70 1.27 -10.29
C SER A 18 -16.63 0.59 -11.15
N GLY A 19 -16.92 -0.62 -11.60
CA GLY A 19 -16.06 -1.45 -12.46
C GLY A 19 -15.31 -2.53 -11.70
N SER A 20 -14.28 -3.09 -12.32
CA SER A 20 -13.42 -4.10 -11.70
C SER A 20 -11.96 -3.92 -12.05
N ALA A 21 -11.09 -4.45 -11.22
CA ALA A 21 -9.64 -4.38 -11.37
C ALA A 21 -8.99 -5.71 -11.03
N ILE A 22 -7.93 -6.05 -11.75
CA ILE A 22 -7.05 -7.17 -11.44
C ILE A 22 -5.77 -6.60 -10.86
N VAL A 23 -5.45 -7.00 -9.63
CA VAL A 23 -4.28 -6.51 -8.90
C VAL A 23 -3.37 -7.64 -8.45
N ASN A 24 -2.08 -7.35 -8.39
CA ASN A 24 -1.09 -8.17 -7.74
C ASN A 24 -0.81 -7.62 -6.33
N GLU A 25 -1.13 -8.42 -5.31
CA GLU A 25 -0.88 -8.09 -3.90
C GLU A 25 0.47 -8.64 -3.37
N ALA A 26 1.30 -9.27 -4.21
CA ALA A 26 2.54 -9.93 -3.77
C ALA A 26 3.46 -9.03 -2.92
N THR A 27 3.47 -7.71 -3.16
CA THR A 27 4.27 -6.75 -2.39
C THR A 27 3.79 -6.58 -0.94
N LEU A 28 2.48 -6.70 -0.68
CA LEU A 28 1.89 -6.52 0.65
C LEU A 28 1.57 -7.85 1.35
N THR A 29 1.07 -8.86 0.63
CA THR A 29 0.62 -10.14 1.20
C THR A 29 1.59 -11.29 0.95
N GLY A 30 2.52 -11.16 0.00
CA GLY A 30 3.38 -12.26 -0.43
C GLY A 30 2.68 -13.30 -1.31
N GLU A 31 1.39 -13.13 -1.63
CA GLU A 31 0.66 -14.04 -2.50
C GLU A 31 1.01 -13.76 -3.97
N SER A 32 1.48 -14.78 -4.68
CA SER A 32 1.94 -14.66 -6.07
C SER A 32 0.82 -14.74 -7.12
N VAL A 33 -0.41 -15.01 -6.69
CA VAL A 33 -1.58 -15.15 -7.57
C VAL A 33 -2.31 -13.82 -7.66
N PRO A 34 -2.57 -13.30 -8.88
CA PRO A 34 -3.33 -12.06 -9.05
C PRO A 34 -4.78 -12.24 -8.55
N GLN A 35 -5.29 -11.21 -7.89
CA GLN A 35 -6.63 -11.19 -7.32
C GLN A 35 -7.52 -10.26 -8.14
N MET A 36 -8.75 -10.72 -8.40
CA MET A 36 -9.79 -9.90 -9.05
C MET A 36 -10.60 -9.18 -7.99
N LYS A 37 -10.79 -7.87 -8.18
CA LYS A 37 -11.54 -6.99 -7.28
C LYS A 37 -12.66 -6.33 -8.04
N ASP A 38 -13.84 -6.33 -7.44
CA ASP A 38 -15.05 -5.83 -8.05
C ASP A 38 -15.63 -4.66 -7.25
N ALA A 39 -16.39 -3.80 -7.93
CA ALA A 39 -17.13 -2.72 -7.27
C ALA A 39 -18.07 -3.26 -6.20
N LEU A 40 -18.25 -2.47 -5.14
CA LEU A 40 -19.25 -2.77 -4.12
C LEU A 40 -20.65 -2.68 -4.73
N SER A 41 -21.41 -3.77 -4.66
CA SER A 41 -22.85 -3.71 -4.93
C SER A 41 -23.54 -3.07 -3.73
N VAL A 42 -24.03 -1.84 -3.92
CA VAL A 42 -24.88 -1.19 -2.91
C VAL A 42 -26.17 -2.01 -2.82
N ALA A 43 -26.24 -2.92 -1.85
CA ALA A 43 -27.49 -3.53 -1.46
C ALA A 43 -28.42 -2.41 -0.94
N SER A 44 -29.71 -2.51 -1.26
CA SER A 44 -30.74 -1.48 -1.02
C SER A 44 -30.95 -1.07 0.44
N ASP A 45 -30.27 -1.71 1.39
CA ASP A 45 -30.34 -1.39 2.81
C ASP A 45 -29.16 -0.48 3.19
N GLY A 46 -29.44 0.82 3.33
CA GLY A 46 -28.48 1.88 3.68
C GLY A 46 -27.84 1.77 5.08
N SER A 47 -27.81 0.59 5.69
CA SER A 47 -27.19 0.30 6.99
C SER A 47 -26.01 -0.69 6.90
N MET A 48 -25.49 -0.95 5.71
CA MET A 48 -24.32 -1.83 5.57
C MET A 48 -23.03 -1.06 5.91
N GLN A 49 -22.47 -1.31 7.09
CA GLN A 49 -21.14 -0.84 7.44
C GLN A 49 -20.12 -1.55 6.54
N VAL A 50 -19.57 -0.82 5.57
CA VAL A 50 -18.56 -1.35 4.65
C VAL A 50 -17.23 -1.47 5.39
N ASP A 51 -16.96 -2.65 5.92
CA ASP A 51 -15.64 -3.00 6.44
C ASP A 51 -14.68 -3.39 5.30
N ALA A 52 -14.07 -2.38 4.70
CA ALA A 52 -13.14 -2.50 3.58
C ALA A 52 -11.82 -3.23 3.92
N PHE A 53 -11.51 -3.43 5.20
CA PHE A 53 -10.25 -4.04 5.67
C PHE A 53 -10.43 -5.45 6.23
N GLY A 54 -11.65 -5.84 6.58
CA GLY A 54 -12.01 -7.21 6.96
C GLY A 54 -12.84 -7.91 5.90
N LYS A 55 -14.17 -7.95 6.09
CA LYS A 55 -15.08 -8.79 5.29
C LYS A 55 -15.22 -8.35 3.83
N HIS A 56 -14.97 -7.08 3.52
CA HIS A 56 -15.12 -6.52 2.18
C HIS A 56 -13.79 -6.19 1.49
N LYS A 57 -12.72 -6.90 1.86
CA LYS A 57 -11.38 -6.75 1.25
C LYS A 57 -11.40 -6.91 -0.29
N ILE A 58 -12.29 -7.73 -0.83
CA ILE A 58 -12.44 -7.96 -2.27
C ILE A 58 -12.87 -6.71 -3.05
N HIS A 59 -13.41 -5.69 -2.37
CA HIS A 59 -13.86 -4.44 -2.98
C HIS A 59 -12.87 -3.28 -2.78
N ALA A 60 -11.80 -3.48 -2.01
CA ALA A 60 -10.84 -2.44 -1.64
C ALA A 60 -9.49 -2.68 -2.30
N LEU A 61 -8.92 -1.66 -2.95
CA LEU A 61 -7.55 -1.63 -3.47
C LEU A 61 -6.61 -1.08 -2.39
N PHE A 62 -5.42 -1.67 -2.28
CA PHE A 62 -4.42 -1.26 -1.29
C PHE A 62 -3.25 -0.57 -1.96
N SER A 63 -2.73 0.47 -1.30
CA SER A 63 -1.54 1.22 -1.69
C SER A 63 -0.35 0.27 -1.81
N GLY A 64 0.47 0.44 -2.85
CA GLY A 64 1.63 -0.42 -3.10
C GLY A 64 1.32 -1.72 -3.87
N THR A 65 0.05 -2.04 -4.12
CA THR A 65 -0.34 -3.16 -5.00
C THR A 65 -0.21 -2.77 -6.47
N SER A 66 0.05 -3.75 -7.33
CA SER A 66 0.30 -3.50 -8.76
C SER A 66 -0.95 -3.76 -9.58
N LEU A 67 -1.41 -2.75 -10.31
CA LEU A 67 -2.59 -2.82 -11.17
C LEU A 67 -2.20 -3.46 -12.50
N ILE A 68 -2.77 -4.63 -12.79
CA ILE A 68 -2.51 -5.38 -14.02
C ILE A 68 -3.49 -4.96 -15.10
N GLN A 69 -4.76 -4.88 -14.75
CA GLN A 69 -5.84 -4.59 -15.68
C GLN A 69 -6.98 -3.90 -14.97
N VAL A 70 -7.62 -2.98 -15.69
CA VAL A 70 -8.83 -2.28 -15.28
C VAL A 70 -9.92 -2.61 -16.30
N THR A 71 -11.09 -3.00 -15.80
CA THR A 71 -12.28 -3.22 -16.61
C THR A 71 -13.30 -2.16 -16.20
N PRO A 72 -13.52 -1.12 -17.03
CA PRO A 72 -14.52 -0.10 -16.72
C PRO A 72 -15.92 -0.71 -16.71
N SER A 73 -16.75 -0.25 -15.79
CA SER A 73 -18.17 -0.61 -15.80
C SER A 73 -18.89 0.26 -16.82
N GLN A 74 -19.44 -0.38 -17.85
CA GLN A 74 -20.37 0.27 -18.77
C GLN A 74 -21.74 0.38 -18.11
N LYS A 75 -21.89 1.18 -17.04
CA LYS A 75 -23.17 1.86 -16.82
C LYS A 75 -23.21 2.98 -17.85
N SER A 76 -23.49 2.59 -19.10
CA SER A 76 -23.59 3.50 -20.21
C SER A 76 -24.65 4.55 -19.93
N ILE A 77 -24.29 5.79 -20.26
CA ILE A 77 -25.18 6.79 -20.83
C ILE A 77 -26.23 6.07 -21.70
N GLY A 78 -27.40 5.85 -21.11
CA GLY A 78 -28.57 5.30 -21.76
C GLY A 78 -29.69 6.32 -21.62
N ASN A 79 -29.60 7.41 -22.39
CA ASN A 79 -30.70 8.32 -22.77
C ASN A 79 -31.79 8.59 -21.71
N ASN A 80 -31.44 8.74 -20.44
CA ASN A 80 -32.35 9.22 -19.40
C ASN A 80 -31.58 10.12 -18.44
N ALA A 81 -31.26 11.32 -18.91
CA ALA A 81 -30.87 12.45 -18.07
C ALA A 81 -32.07 12.99 -17.25
N ALA A 82 -32.90 12.10 -16.69
CA ALA A 82 -34.13 12.45 -16.02
C ALA A 82 -34.54 11.41 -14.98
N LYS A 83 -33.82 11.38 -13.86
CA LYS A 83 -34.35 11.36 -12.48
C LYS A 83 -33.25 10.95 -11.52
N GLY A 84 -33.12 11.72 -10.43
CA GLY A 84 -32.05 11.62 -9.46
C GLY A 84 -31.88 10.22 -8.87
N GLU A 85 -30.73 9.64 -9.14
CA GLU A 85 -30.03 8.75 -8.23
C GLU A 85 -28.59 9.25 -8.23
N GLU A 86 -27.98 9.34 -7.05
CA GLU A 86 -26.61 9.85 -6.81
C GLU A 86 -25.56 8.90 -7.42
N GLY A 87 -25.59 8.77 -8.74
CA GLY A 87 -24.81 7.81 -9.52
C GLY A 87 -23.49 8.40 -9.96
N VAL A 88 -22.40 7.78 -9.52
CA VAL A 88 -21.02 8.07 -9.90
C VAL A 88 -20.88 8.19 -11.43
N MET A 89 -20.45 9.35 -11.92
CA MET A 89 -20.26 9.61 -13.35
C MET A 89 -19.08 8.78 -13.89
N SER A 90 -19.26 8.18 -15.08
CA SER A 90 -18.19 7.40 -15.73
C SER A 90 -16.99 8.28 -16.07
N PRO A 91 -15.76 7.82 -15.84
CA PRO A 91 -14.57 8.64 -16.07
C PRO A 91 -14.25 8.74 -17.57
N PRO A 92 -13.70 9.88 -18.03
CA PRO A 92 -13.46 10.17 -19.44
C PRO A 92 -12.34 9.32 -20.08
N ASP A 93 -11.54 8.64 -19.25
CA ASP A 93 -10.36 7.87 -19.64
C ASP A 93 -10.59 6.35 -19.66
N SER A 94 -11.84 5.89 -19.58
CA SER A 94 -12.19 4.47 -19.47
C SER A 94 -11.58 3.77 -18.25
N GLY A 95 -11.29 4.53 -17.19
CA GLY A 95 -10.86 4.00 -15.90
C GLY A 95 -12.01 3.47 -15.03
N ILE A 96 -11.68 3.16 -13.78
CA ILE A 96 -12.65 2.82 -12.72
C ILE A 96 -12.72 3.94 -11.70
N VAL A 97 -13.90 4.15 -11.11
CA VAL A 97 -14.07 5.14 -10.05
C VAL A 97 -13.92 4.46 -8.70
N CYS A 98 -13.09 5.06 -7.87
CA CYS A 98 -12.80 4.58 -6.53
C CYS A 98 -12.97 5.70 -5.49
N TYR A 99 -13.37 5.34 -4.28
CA TYR A 99 -13.42 6.21 -3.12
C TYR A 99 -12.14 6.04 -2.30
N VAL A 100 -11.48 7.13 -1.93
CA VAL A 100 -10.24 7.07 -1.14
C VAL A 100 -10.56 6.78 0.33
N LEU A 101 -9.98 5.71 0.89
CA LEU A 101 -10.15 5.34 2.29
C LEU A 101 -9.03 5.90 3.16
N ARG A 102 -7.77 5.65 2.78
CA ARG A 102 -6.58 6.08 3.53
C ARG A 102 -5.46 6.51 2.59
N THR A 103 -4.66 7.47 3.05
CA THR A 103 -3.55 8.06 2.31
C THR A 103 -2.31 8.20 3.19
N GLY A 104 -1.15 8.42 2.56
CA GLY A 104 0.12 8.67 3.26
C GLY A 104 0.53 7.53 4.20
N PHE A 105 1.05 7.88 5.39
CA PHE A 105 1.46 6.92 6.42
C PHE A 105 0.32 6.11 7.06
N ASN A 106 -0.93 6.46 6.77
CA ASN A 106 -2.10 5.71 7.22
C ASN A 106 -2.54 4.66 6.17
N SER A 107 -1.92 4.62 4.98
CA SER A 107 -2.16 3.55 4.00
C SER A 107 -1.47 2.26 4.43
N SER A 108 -1.88 1.14 3.85
CA SER A 108 -1.31 -0.17 4.14
C SER A 108 0.21 -0.22 3.88
N GLN A 109 0.69 0.45 2.84
CA GLN A 109 2.11 0.57 2.57
C GLN A 109 2.81 1.54 3.54
N GLY A 110 2.16 2.66 3.86
CA GLY A 110 2.71 3.68 4.75
C GLY A 110 2.84 3.20 6.20
N GLU A 111 1.91 2.37 6.67
CA GLU A 111 1.95 1.76 8.00
C GLU A 111 3.13 0.78 8.13
N LEU A 112 3.42 0.00 7.08
CA LEU A 112 4.61 -0.85 7.01
C LEU A 112 5.90 -0.03 7.06
N MET A 113 5.99 1.07 6.31
CA MET A 113 7.15 1.96 6.35
C MET A 113 7.34 2.57 7.74
N ARG A 114 6.25 3.05 8.35
CA ARG A 114 6.26 3.58 9.72
C ARG A 114 6.75 2.53 10.72
N MET A 115 6.30 1.28 10.59
CA MET A 115 6.75 0.19 11.44
C MET A 115 8.25 -0.05 11.28
N ILE A 116 8.78 -0.04 10.06
CA ILE A 116 10.23 -0.22 9.81
C ILE A 116 11.04 0.91 10.43
N GLU A 117 10.58 2.17 10.29
CA GLU A 117 11.24 3.34 10.85
C GLU A 117 11.30 3.31 12.39
N PHE A 118 10.23 2.88 13.05
CA PHE A 118 10.19 2.80 14.51
C PHE A 118 10.75 1.50 15.09
N SER A 119 10.90 0.45 14.28
CA SER A 119 11.44 -0.85 14.73
C SER A 119 12.97 -0.93 14.67
N THR A 120 13.67 0.08 14.15
CA THR A 120 15.12 0.15 14.30
C THR A 120 15.45 0.53 15.74
N GLU A 121 15.47 -0.48 16.62
CA GLU A 121 16.02 -0.32 17.96
C GLU A 121 17.49 0.05 17.86
N ASP A 122 17.91 1.00 18.69
CA ASP A 122 19.33 1.22 18.92
C ASP A 122 19.90 -0.05 19.56
N VAL A 123 20.72 -0.78 18.80
CA VAL A 123 21.61 -1.83 19.33
C VAL A 123 22.68 -1.18 20.21
N SER A 124 22.25 -0.59 21.33
CA SER A 124 23.08 0.22 22.22
C SER A 124 23.87 -0.63 23.20
N SER A 125 23.39 -1.84 23.52
CA SER A 125 24.07 -2.74 24.46
C SER A 125 25.43 -3.20 23.91
N ASP A 126 25.49 -3.57 22.63
CA ASP A 126 26.73 -4.05 21.99
C ASP A 126 27.77 -2.93 21.81
N LYS A 127 27.32 -1.66 21.73
CA LYS A 127 28.21 -0.49 21.58
C LYS A 127 29.15 -0.33 22.79
N ILE A 128 28.68 -0.65 24.00
CA ILE A 128 29.45 -0.46 25.24
C ILE A 128 30.54 -1.53 25.36
N GLU A 129 30.19 -2.80 25.09
CA GLU A 129 31.16 -3.91 25.12
C GLU A 129 32.28 -3.69 24.10
N THR A 130 31.91 -3.28 22.89
CA THR A 130 32.84 -2.94 21.80
C THR A 130 33.73 -1.75 22.19
N CYS A 131 33.18 -0.71 22.83
CA CYS A 131 33.93 0.46 23.30
C CYS A 131 34.95 0.08 24.38
N CYS A 132 34.57 -0.79 25.32
CA CYS A 132 35.45 -1.25 26.38
C CYS A 132 36.63 -2.07 25.81
N GLN A 133 36.38 -2.95 24.84
CA GLN A 133 37.41 -3.69 24.12
C GLN A 133 38.37 -2.76 23.35
N LEU A 134 37.83 -1.73 22.67
CA LEU A 134 38.63 -0.74 21.95
C LEU A 134 39.53 0.06 22.90
N LEU A 135 39.03 0.47 24.07
CA LEU A 135 39.80 1.18 25.09
C LEU A 135 40.92 0.30 25.69
N PHE A 136 40.64 -0.97 25.93
CA PHE A 136 41.63 -1.92 26.41
C PHE A 136 42.80 -2.09 25.42
N LEU A 137 42.48 -2.22 24.13
CA LEU A 137 43.48 -2.28 23.05
C LEU A 137 44.28 -0.97 22.93
N LEU A 138 43.62 0.18 23.08
CA LEU A 138 44.26 1.50 23.06
C LEU A 138 45.32 1.64 24.17
N CYS A 139 45.04 1.17 25.38
CA CYS A 139 45.99 1.20 26.49
C CYS A 139 47.26 0.39 26.18
N PHE A 140 47.13 -0.82 25.63
CA PHE A 140 48.30 -1.61 25.23
C PHE A 140 49.11 -0.94 24.12
N ALA A 141 48.42 -0.36 23.13
CA ALA A 141 49.09 0.35 22.04
C ALA A 141 49.91 1.54 22.57
N LEU A 142 49.38 2.31 23.52
CA LEU A 142 50.11 3.42 24.14
C LEU A 142 51.31 2.96 24.97
N VAL A 143 51.17 1.88 25.74
CA VAL A 143 52.28 1.30 26.51
C VAL A 143 53.39 0.79 25.57
N ALA A 144 53.02 0.09 24.50
CA ALA A 144 53.98 -0.40 23.52
C ALA A 144 54.68 0.74 22.78
N ALA A 145 53.94 1.77 22.38
CA ALA A 145 54.51 2.96 21.75
C ALA A 145 55.46 3.71 22.69
N GLY A 146 55.09 3.86 23.97
CA GLY A 146 55.94 4.48 24.98
C GLY A 146 57.16 3.63 25.38
N TYR A 147 57.11 2.30 25.20
CA TYR A 147 58.27 1.42 25.38
C TYR A 147 59.25 1.49 24.18
N VAL A 148 58.73 1.70 22.97
CA VAL A 148 59.51 1.79 21.73
C VAL A 148 60.20 3.15 21.57
N LEU A 149 59.61 4.21 22.12
CA LEU A 149 60.15 5.57 22.10
C LEU A 149 61.20 5.78 23.20
#